data_AF-A0A5D3ATV8-F1
#
_entry.id   AF-A0A5D3ATV8-F1
#
_cell.length_a   1.000
_cell.length_b   1.000
_cell.length_c   1.000
_cell.angle_alpha   90.00
_cell.angle_beta   90.00
_cell.angle_gamma   90.00
#
_symmetry.space_group_name_H-M   'P 1'
#
loop_
_entity.id
_entity.type
_entity.pdbx_description
1 polymer ?
#
loop_
_entity_poly.entity_id
_entity_poly.type
_entity_poly.pdbx_seq_one_letter_code
_entity_poly.pdbx_strand_id
1 'polypeptide(L)'
;MIPPTALRAARTAAPRFTTVRPAASRFASTSPKLSIANETYPLPPGQEVDPQLNGYPQLPNETLQKRQPFGWWDVQERKNFGEVVHESEDVIGMWGPDVHKTSWQSALLQLSGAFGLVGVAAFFLIQTRPERPAVAREYPYNGLEQELGGINVARKEQVDEED
;
A
#
# COMPACT_ATOMS: atom_id res chain seq x y z
N MET A 1 -49.75 87.42 -43.58
CA MET A 1 -50.03 86.02 -43.96
C MET A 1 -49.14 85.13 -43.11
N ILE A 2 -49.75 84.30 -42.26
CA ILE A 2 -49.10 83.45 -41.24
C ILE A 2 -49.06 82.01 -41.78
N PRO A 3 -47.92 81.30 -41.81
CA PRO A 3 -47.90 79.89 -42.16
C PRO A 3 -48.16 78.97 -40.95
N PRO A 4 -48.82 77.81 -41.14
CA PRO A 4 -49.33 76.97 -40.05
C PRO A 4 -48.30 75.98 -39.46
N THR A 5 -48.48 75.75 -38.16
CA THR A 5 -47.76 74.82 -37.28
C THR A 5 -47.93 73.36 -37.73
N ALA A 6 -46.83 72.65 -37.97
CA ALA A 6 -46.84 71.21 -38.28
C ALA A 6 -46.77 70.36 -37.00
N LEU A 7 -47.76 69.48 -36.82
CA LEU A 7 -47.85 68.50 -35.73
C LEU A 7 -46.77 67.41 -35.86
N ARG A 8 -45.98 67.24 -34.80
CA ARG A 8 -44.92 66.23 -34.68
C ARG A 8 -45.53 64.89 -34.24
N ALA A 9 -45.53 63.90 -35.13
CA ALA A 9 -45.94 62.53 -34.82
C ALA A 9 -44.91 61.82 -33.93
N ALA A 10 -45.35 61.27 -32.80
CA ALA A 10 -44.53 60.45 -31.91
C ALA A 10 -44.41 59.01 -32.45
N ARG A 11 -43.18 58.56 -32.72
CA ARG A 11 -42.88 57.15 -33.07
C ARG A 11 -42.66 56.38 -31.78
N THR A 12 -43.51 55.38 -31.52
CA THR A 12 -43.30 54.43 -30.41
C THR A 12 -42.28 53.39 -30.85
N ALA A 13 -41.20 53.22 -30.07
CA ALA A 13 -40.18 52.21 -30.31
C ALA A 13 -40.52 50.95 -29.49
N ALA A 14 -40.75 49.82 -30.16
CA ALA A 14 -40.90 48.52 -29.51
C ALA A 14 -39.50 47.90 -29.23
N PRO A 15 -39.27 47.28 -28.05
CA PRO A 15 -37.99 46.65 -27.77
C PRO A 15 -37.86 45.33 -28.53
N ARG A 16 -36.75 45.18 -29.28
CA ARG A 16 -36.35 43.91 -29.89
C ARG A 16 -35.62 43.08 -28.85
N PHE A 17 -36.26 42.03 -28.35
CA PHE A 17 -35.59 41.03 -27.51
C PHE A 17 -34.84 40.05 -28.40
N THR A 18 -33.51 40.06 -28.30
CA THR A 18 -32.64 39.04 -28.90
C THR A 18 -32.53 37.85 -27.96
N THR A 19 -33.17 36.73 -28.30
CA THR A 19 -33.03 35.47 -27.58
C THR A 19 -31.63 34.89 -27.86
N VAL A 20 -30.70 35.09 -26.94
CA VAL A 20 -29.39 34.42 -26.96
C VAL A 20 -29.61 32.98 -26.54
N ARG A 21 -29.46 32.03 -27.47
CA ARG A 21 -29.41 30.60 -27.16
C ARG A 21 -28.11 30.32 -26.39
N PRO A 22 -28.13 29.80 -25.16
CA PRO A 22 -26.91 29.35 -24.53
C PRO A 22 -26.41 28.11 -25.29
N ALA A 23 -25.29 28.25 -25.98
CA ALA A 23 -24.54 27.09 -26.45
C ALA A 23 -24.03 26.37 -25.20
N ALA A 24 -24.64 25.23 -24.88
CA ALA A 24 -24.15 24.36 -23.83
C ALA A 24 -22.80 23.78 -24.27
N SER A 25 -21.72 24.48 -23.92
CA SER A 25 -20.37 23.93 -23.91
C SER A 25 -20.37 22.79 -22.91
N ARG A 26 -20.39 21.56 -23.41
CA ARG A 26 -19.98 20.40 -22.62
C ARG A 26 -18.48 20.53 -22.42
N PHE A 27 -18.08 21.26 -21.40
CA PHE A 27 -16.71 21.19 -20.91
C PHE A 27 -16.49 19.76 -20.40
N ALA A 28 -15.86 18.93 -21.22
CA ALA A 28 -15.20 17.74 -20.72
C ALA A 28 -14.13 18.24 -19.75
N SER A 29 -14.35 18.06 -18.45
CA SER A 29 -13.46 18.53 -17.40
C SER A 29 -12.26 17.60 -17.29
N THR A 30 -11.40 17.55 -18.31
CA THR A 30 -10.03 17.10 -18.11
C THR A 30 -9.37 18.20 -17.30
N SER A 31 -9.25 17.98 -16.00
CA SER A 31 -8.55 18.96 -15.15
C SER A 31 -7.14 19.17 -15.71
N PRO A 32 -6.66 20.42 -15.85
CA PRO A 32 -5.37 20.70 -16.50
C PRO A 32 -4.20 19.96 -15.83
N LYS A 33 -4.35 19.63 -14.55
CA LYS A 33 -3.37 18.87 -13.76
C LYS A 33 -3.16 17.44 -14.25
N LEU A 34 -4.21 16.73 -14.66
CA LEU A 34 -4.08 15.35 -15.17
C LEU A 34 -3.38 15.35 -16.54
N SER A 35 -3.70 16.35 -17.38
CA SER A 35 -2.98 16.54 -18.64
C SER A 35 -1.50 16.86 -18.42
N ILE A 36 -1.18 17.73 -17.45
CA ILE A 36 0.21 18.07 -17.10
C ILE A 36 0.97 16.85 -16.57
N ALA A 37 0.33 15.99 -15.77
CA ALA A 37 0.98 14.79 -15.25
C ALA A 37 1.33 13.78 -16.35
N ASN A 38 0.45 13.57 -17.34
CA ASN A 38 0.74 12.73 -18.51
C ASN A 38 1.93 13.24 -19.32
N GLU A 39 2.06 14.55 -19.46
CA GLU A 39 3.21 15.17 -20.17
C GLU A 39 4.50 15.09 -19.34
N THR A 40 4.40 15.21 -18.01
CA THR A 40 5.56 15.19 -17.11
C THR A 40 6.13 13.78 -16.94
N TYR A 41 5.27 12.76 -16.94
CA TYR A 41 5.64 11.36 -16.79
C TYR A 41 5.25 10.58 -18.05
N PRO A 42 6.05 10.68 -19.13
CA PRO A 42 5.78 9.90 -20.32
C PRO A 42 5.97 8.41 -20.01
N LEU A 43 5.13 7.58 -20.60
CA LEU A 43 5.24 6.14 -20.48
C LEU A 43 6.58 5.64 -21.03
N PRO A 44 7.24 4.69 -20.35
CA PRO A 44 8.45 4.09 -20.87
C PRO A 44 8.15 3.33 -22.18
N PRO A 45 9.14 3.22 -23.09
CA PRO A 45 8.95 2.59 -24.39
C PRO A 45 8.54 1.12 -24.22
N GLY A 46 7.42 0.73 -24.84
CA GLY A 46 6.87 -0.62 -24.77
C GLY A 46 5.78 -0.82 -23.71
N GLN A 47 5.46 0.21 -22.91
CA GLN A 47 4.33 0.18 -21.99
C GLN A 47 3.09 0.79 -22.65
N GLU A 48 2.00 0.03 -22.71
CA GLU A 48 0.72 0.48 -23.24
C GLU A 48 -0.09 1.23 -22.18
N VAL A 49 -1.01 2.09 -22.64
CA VAL A 49 -1.94 2.79 -21.76
C VAL A 49 -2.88 1.79 -21.13
N ASP A 50 -2.95 1.74 -19.80
CA ASP A 50 -3.84 0.83 -19.10
C ASP A 50 -5.30 1.23 -19.37
N PRO A 51 -6.11 0.35 -20.01
CA PRO A 51 -7.51 0.64 -20.27
C PRO A 51 -8.34 0.83 -18.98
N GLN A 52 -7.90 0.30 -17.83
CA GLN A 52 -8.60 0.41 -16.57
C GLN A 52 -8.48 1.81 -15.93
N LEU A 53 -7.43 2.58 -16.27
CA LEU A 53 -7.20 3.91 -15.71
C LEU A 53 -8.16 4.97 -16.26
N ASN A 54 -8.90 4.69 -17.34
CA ASN A 54 -9.93 5.57 -17.92
C ASN A 54 -9.47 7.04 -18.07
N GLY A 55 -8.23 7.24 -18.54
CA GLY A 55 -7.64 8.57 -18.74
C GLY A 55 -6.99 9.19 -17.49
N TYR A 56 -6.89 8.45 -16.38
CA TYR A 56 -6.00 8.80 -15.28
C TYR A 56 -4.53 8.66 -15.70
N PRO A 57 -3.62 9.52 -15.22
CA PRO A 57 -2.20 9.40 -15.53
C PRO A 57 -1.56 8.13 -14.99
N GLN A 58 -0.72 7.47 -15.80
CA GLN A 58 0.12 6.35 -15.37
C GLN A 58 1.44 6.90 -14.84
N LEU A 59 1.59 6.91 -13.52
CA LEU A 59 2.81 7.40 -12.89
C LEU A 59 3.87 6.29 -12.85
N PRO A 60 5.15 6.63 -12.64
CA PRO A 60 6.17 5.62 -12.40
C PRO A 60 5.89 4.83 -11.12
N ASN A 61 6.06 3.50 -11.19
CA ASN A 61 5.93 2.58 -10.07
C ASN A 61 7.11 2.70 -9.07
N GLU A 62 7.26 3.87 -8.44
CA GLU A 62 8.29 4.16 -7.46
C GLU A 62 7.68 4.52 -6.10
N THR A 63 8.12 3.83 -5.04
CA THR A 63 7.64 4.13 -3.68
C THR A 63 7.99 5.55 -3.24
N LEU A 64 7.08 6.14 -2.47
CA LEU A 64 7.31 7.41 -1.80
C LEU A 64 8.43 7.33 -0.75
N GLN A 65 8.73 6.13 -0.23
CA GLN A 65 9.79 5.92 0.76
C GLN A 65 11.20 6.23 0.22
N LYS A 66 11.39 6.20 -1.11
CA LYS A 66 12.65 6.58 -1.77
C LYS A 66 12.85 8.10 -1.87
N ARG A 67 11.78 8.88 -1.72
CA ARG A 67 11.85 10.35 -1.76
C ARG A 67 12.69 10.88 -0.62
N GLN A 68 13.25 12.08 -0.80
CA GLN A 68 13.97 12.78 0.27
C GLN A 68 13.07 12.92 1.52
N PRO A 69 13.61 12.82 2.76
CA PRO A 69 12.78 12.85 3.97
C PRO A 69 12.08 14.18 4.26
N PHE A 70 12.61 15.31 3.75
CA PHE A 70 12.13 16.66 4.07
C PHE A 70 11.86 17.48 2.80
N GLY A 71 11.13 18.59 2.95
CA GLY A 71 10.85 19.52 1.85
C GLY A 71 9.51 19.32 1.14
N TRP A 72 8.56 18.66 1.82
CA TRP A 72 7.21 18.38 1.30
C TRP A 72 6.18 19.19 2.07
N TRP A 73 5.04 19.48 1.43
CA TRP A 73 3.90 20.09 2.13
C TRP A 73 3.34 19.14 3.20
N ASP A 74 3.15 17.87 2.84
CA ASP A 74 2.93 16.79 3.80
C ASP A 74 4.25 16.05 4.02
N VAL A 75 4.88 16.30 5.17
CA VAL A 75 6.16 15.70 5.54
C VAL A 75 6.02 14.20 5.85
N GLN A 76 4.86 13.77 6.35
CA GLN A 76 4.65 12.38 6.74
C GLN A 76 4.47 11.48 5.51
N GLU A 77 3.68 11.92 4.55
CA GLU A 77 3.47 11.17 3.30
C GLU A 77 4.50 11.48 2.20
N ARG A 78 5.32 12.53 2.39
CA ARG A 78 6.29 13.03 1.40
C ARG A 78 5.62 13.47 0.08
N LYS A 79 4.55 14.24 0.20
CA LYS A 79 3.71 14.73 -0.92
C LYS A 79 3.57 16.25 -0.93
N ASN A 80 3.40 16.80 -2.12
CA ASN A 80 3.04 18.21 -2.30
C ASN A 80 1.53 18.40 -2.48
N PHE A 81 1.04 19.58 -2.07
CA PHE A 81 -0.38 19.89 -2.21
C PHE A 81 -0.80 19.92 -3.70
N GLY A 82 -1.78 19.08 -4.05
CA GLY A 82 -2.32 19.02 -5.40
C GLY A 82 -1.42 18.35 -6.44
N GLU A 83 -0.41 17.60 -5.99
CA GLU A 83 0.31 16.59 -6.77
C GLU A 83 -0.65 15.49 -7.25
N VAL A 84 -0.39 14.91 -8.42
CA VAL A 84 -1.17 13.75 -8.90
C VAL A 84 -0.72 12.51 -8.14
N VAL A 85 -1.69 11.79 -7.57
CA VAL A 85 -1.46 10.59 -6.76
C VAL A 85 -1.30 9.38 -7.69
N HIS A 86 -0.50 8.39 -7.31
CA HIS A 86 -0.37 7.17 -8.10
C HIS A 86 -1.65 6.32 -8.02
N GLU A 87 -1.96 5.54 -9.06
CA GLU A 87 -3.16 4.69 -9.10
C GLU A 87 -3.20 3.66 -7.96
N SER A 88 -2.05 3.07 -7.63
CA SER A 88 -1.84 2.10 -6.53
C SER A 88 -1.10 2.71 -5.33
N GLU A 89 -1.55 3.90 -4.92
CA GLU A 89 -0.95 4.64 -3.80
C GLU A 89 -0.97 3.89 -2.46
N ASP A 90 -1.93 2.99 -2.26
CA ASP A 90 -2.02 2.13 -1.08
C ASP A 90 -0.80 1.21 -0.92
N VAL A 91 -0.24 0.71 -2.03
CA VAL A 91 0.93 -0.17 -2.03
C VAL A 91 2.23 0.61 -2.03
N ILE A 92 2.33 1.68 -2.84
CA ILE A 92 3.58 2.40 -3.04
C ILE A 92 3.77 3.58 -2.06
N GLY A 93 2.71 3.95 -1.35
CA GLY A 93 2.70 5.05 -0.40
C GLY A 93 3.59 4.81 0.81
N MET A 94 3.72 5.83 1.67
CA MET A 94 4.53 5.74 2.88
C MET A 94 4.05 4.67 3.87
N TRP A 95 2.76 4.32 3.81
CA TRP A 95 2.13 3.31 4.66
C TRP A 95 2.15 1.89 4.06
N GLY A 96 2.67 1.74 2.84
CA GLY A 96 2.85 0.45 2.20
C GLY A 96 4.04 -0.35 2.77
N PRO A 97 4.31 -1.53 2.21
CA PRO A 97 5.48 -2.33 2.58
C PRO A 97 6.80 -1.54 2.44
N ASP A 98 7.73 -1.75 3.37
CA ASP A 98 9.01 -1.03 3.40
C ASP A 98 9.99 -1.53 2.32
N VAL A 99 10.71 -0.60 1.70
CA VAL A 99 11.70 -0.90 0.66
C VAL A 99 13.08 -1.10 1.24
N HIS A 100 13.56 -2.33 1.11
CA HIS A 100 14.88 -2.74 1.58
C HIS A 100 15.94 -2.56 0.49
N LYS A 101 17.17 -2.19 0.91
CA LYS A 101 18.32 -2.02 0.01
C LYS A 101 18.94 -3.35 -0.42
N THR A 102 18.78 -4.39 0.40
CA THR A 102 19.33 -5.72 0.15
C THR A 102 18.56 -6.40 -0.99
N SER A 103 19.21 -7.20 -1.82
CA SER A 103 18.48 -8.00 -2.81
C SER A 103 17.69 -9.11 -2.13
N TRP A 104 16.47 -9.38 -2.61
CA TRP A 104 15.61 -10.42 -2.03
C TRP A 104 16.28 -11.80 -2.02
N GLN A 105 17.06 -12.13 -3.06
CA GLN A 105 17.80 -13.40 -3.12
C GLN A 105 18.88 -13.49 -2.06
N SER A 106 19.63 -12.41 -1.82
CA SER A 106 20.66 -12.39 -0.79
C SER A 106 20.04 -12.49 0.60
N ALA A 107 18.96 -11.75 0.86
CA ALA A 107 18.23 -11.81 2.12
C ALA A 107 17.68 -13.22 2.39
N LEU A 108 17.05 -13.85 1.40
CA LEU A 108 16.51 -15.21 1.52
C LEU A 108 17.63 -16.22 1.79
N LEU A 109 18.73 -16.18 1.04
CA LEU A 109 19.85 -17.09 1.21
C LEU A 109 20.49 -16.96 2.60
N GLN A 110 20.67 -15.73 3.09
CA GLN A 110 21.23 -15.49 4.42
C GLN A 110 20.29 -15.97 5.52
N LEU A 111 18.99 -15.71 5.39
CA LEU A 111 17.97 -16.12 6.36
C LEU A 111 17.86 -17.65 6.42
N SER A 112 17.73 -18.30 5.27
CA SER A 112 17.68 -19.76 5.17
C SER A 112 18.98 -20.40 5.63
N GLY A 113 20.13 -19.81 5.31
CA GLY A 113 21.43 -20.27 5.78
C GLY A 113 21.57 -20.19 7.31
N ALA A 114 21.13 -19.09 7.92
CA ALA A 114 21.15 -18.92 9.37
C ALA A 114 20.27 -19.96 10.09
N PHE A 115 19.00 -20.09 9.68
CA PHE A 115 18.11 -21.10 10.27
C PHE A 115 18.56 -22.53 9.99
N GLY A 116 19.09 -22.79 8.79
CA GLY A 116 19.64 -24.08 8.42
C GLY A 116 20.83 -24.47 9.30
N LEU A 117 21.78 -23.56 9.52
CA LEU A 117 22.93 -23.81 10.40
C LEU A 117 22.50 -24.04 11.85
N VAL A 118 21.58 -23.23 12.37
CA VAL A 118 21.04 -23.43 13.73
C VAL A 118 20.35 -24.78 13.84
N GLY A 119 19.55 -25.16 12.85
CA GLY A 119 18.86 -26.45 12.81
C GLY A 119 19.82 -27.64 12.77
N VAL A 120 20.84 -27.59 11.91
CA VAL A 120 21.86 -28.65 11.81
C VAL A 120 22.67 -28.76 13.10
N ALA A 121 23.08 -27.62 13.69
CA ALA A 121 23.80 -27.62 14.95
C ALA A 121 22.95 -28.21 16.09
N ALA A 122 21.67 -27.82 16.19
CA ALA A 122 20.76 -28.36 17.19
C ALA A 122 20.54 -29.87 17.01
N PHE A 123 20.34 -30.32 15.78
CA PHE A 123 20.20 -31.74 15.46
C PHE A 123 21.44 -32.54 15.88
N PHE A 124 22.63 -32.04 15.52
CA PHE A 124 23.89 -32.68 15.88
C PHE A 124 24.07 -32.75 17.42
N LEU A 125 23.74 -31.68 18.14
CA LEU A 125 23.80 -31.64 19.60
C LEU A 125 22.78 -32.55 20.29
N ILE A 126 21.65 -32.86 19.66
CA ILE A 126 20.69 -33.84 20.19
C ILE A 126 21.27 -35.24 20.02
N GLN A 127 21.82 -35.55 18.84
CA GLN A 127 22.32 -36.89 18.54
C GLN A 127 23.62 -37.25 19.29
N THR A 128 24.46 -36.25 19.56
CA THR A 128 25.76 -36.46 20.22
C THR A 128 25.75 -36.19 21.72
N ARG A 129 24.57 -35.91 22.29
CA ARG A 129 24.45 -35.60 23.71
C ARG A 129 24.75 -36.86 24.53
N PRO A 130 25.66 -36.80 25.52
CA PRO A 130 25.88 -37.93 26.41
C PRO A 130 24.63 -38.15 27.27
N GLU A 131 24.41 -39.41 27.64
CA GLU A 131 23.36 -39.77 28.58
C GLU A 131 23.53 -39.00 29.89
N ARG A 132 22.41 -38.63 30.52
CA ARG A 132 22.44 -37.91 31.79
C ARG A 132 23.03 -38.84 32.86
N PRO A 133 24.11 -38.46 33.57
CA PRO A 133 24.76 -39.33 34.56
C PRO A 133 23.95 -39.49 35.87
N ALA A 134 22.70 -39.07 35.88
CA ALA A 134 21.83 -39.08 37.04
C ALA A 134 20.48 -39.69 36.64
N VAL A 135 19.98 -40.59 37.48
CA VAL A 135 18.65 -41.20 37.32
C VAL A 135 17.57 -40.12 37.37
N ALA A 136 16.42 -40.38 36.75
CA ALA A 136 15.24 -39.54 36.92
C ALA A 136 14.87 -39.44 38.40
N ARG A 137 14.28 -38.31 38.80
CA ARG A 137 13.84 -38.15 40.18
C ARG A 137 12.61 -39.01 40.39
N GLU A 138 12.76 -40.06 41.19
CA GLU A 138 11.64 -40.88 41.60
C GLU A 138 10.82 -40.19 42.71
N TYR A 139 9.52 -40.45 42.68
CA TYR A 139 8.55 -39.85 43.56
C TYR A 139 7.71 -40.97 44.22
N PRO A 140 7.50 -40.94 45.55
CA PRO A 140 6.74 -41.97 46.26
C PRO A 140 5.27 -41.99 45.80
N TYR A 141 4.51 -43.04 46.17
CA TYR A 141 3.09 -43.18 45.80
C TYR A 141 2.84 -43.17 44.28
N ASN A 142 3.57 -44.00 43.53
CA ASN A 142 3.47 -44.12 42.07
C ASN A 142 3.59 -42.78 41.33
N GLY A 143 4.59 -41.95 41.68
CA GLY A 143 4.77 -40.67 41.01
C GLY A 143 3.84 -39.56 41.50
N LEU A 144 3.41 -39.61 42.77
CA LEU A 144 2.44 -38.65 43.34
C LEU A 144 1.09 -38.62 42.58
N GLU A 145 0.65 -39.75 42.03
CA GLU A 145 -0.54 -39.84 41.18
C GLU A 145 -1.78 -39.17 41.79
N GLN A 146 -2.02 -39.39 43.09
CA GLN A 146 -3.15 -38.84 43.82
C GLN A 146 -3.05 -37.31 44.00
N GLU A 147 -1.84 -36.80 44.25
CA GLU A 147 -1.58 -35.36 44.46
C GLU A 147 -1.59 -34.58 43.13
N LEU A 148 -1.28 -35.25 42.01
CA LEU A 148 -1.30 -34.70 40.65
C LEU A 148 -2.68 -34.79 39.96
N GLY A 149 -3.73 -35.16 40.69
CA GLY A 149 -5.11 -35.12 40.20
C GLY A 149 -5.78 -36.48 40.00
N GLY A 150 -5.14 -37.58 40.40
CA GLY A 150 -5.82 -38.83 40.82
C GLY A 150 -6.76 -39.49 39.80
N ILE A 151 -6.54 -39.30 38.50
CA ILE A 151 -7.34 -39.91 37.43
C ILE A 151 -6.37 -40.37 36.34
N ASN A 152 -5.84 -41.60 36.43
CA ASN A 152 -5.29 -42.47 35.36
C ASN A 152 -4.55 -41.84 34.14
N VAL A 153 -4.02 -40.61 34.27
CA VAL A 153 -3.35 -39.83 33.22
C VAL A 153 -2.03 -39.28 33.76
N ALA A 154 -1.51 -39.85 34.85
CA ALA A 154 -0.07 -39.76 35.08
C ALA A 154 0.60 -40.50 33.91
N ARG A 155 1.23 -39.74 33.00
CA ARG A 155 1.99 -40.29 31.88
C ARG A 155 2.96 -41.33 32.44
N LYS A 156 2.81 -42.60 32.05
CA LYS A 156 3.84 -43.62 32.32
C LYS A 156 5.17 -43.07 31.80
N GLU A 157 6.19 -42.99 32.66
CA GLU A 157 7.53 -42.64 32.20
C GLU A 157 7.89 -43.58 31.05
N GLN A 158 8.29 -43.01 29.92
CA GLN A 158 8.79 -43.81 28.81
C GLN A 158 10.13 -44.38 29.30
N VAL A 159 10.16 -45.69 29.53
CA VAL A 159 11.42 -46.41 29.65
C VAL A 159 12.02 -46.34 28.26
N ASP A 160 13.18 -45.69 28.13
CA ASP A 160 13.94 -45.68 26.89
C ASP A 160 14.38 -47.14 26.62
N GLU A 161 13.55 -47.91 25.92
CA GLU A 161 13.90 -49.25 25.42
C GLU A 161 14.88 -49.04 24.26
N GLU A 162 16.18 -49.15 24.55
CA GLU A 162 17.27 -49.09 23.58
C GLU A 162 17.29 -50.36 22.70
N ASP A 163 17.10 -50.21 21.38
CA ASP A 163 17.50 -51.13 20.29
C ASP A 163 18.55 -50.44 19.38
#